data_AF-A0A7C2T9L5-F1
#
_entry.id   AF-A0A7C2T9L5-F1
#
_cell.length_a   1.000
_cell.length_b   1.000
_cell.length_c   1.000
_cell.angle_alpha   90.00
_cell.angle_beta   90.00
_cell.angle_gamma   90.00
#
_symmetry.space_group_name_H-M   'P 1'
#
loop_
_entity.id
_entity.type
_entity.pdbx_description
1 polymer ?
#
loop_
_entity_poly.entity_id
_entity_poly.type
_entity_poly.pdbx_seq_one_letter_code
_entity_poly.pdbx_strand_id
1 'polypeptide(L)'
;MDFLKKKAKYFEEEAREAYEKNRFTLVLFFVEQSIQLYLKYLIYKRIGDYPKTHNLKVLFENLNRLIDISEFITENEEIIDLLTTSYIESRYTMMEYGKKSAELSLRFLDKFKEKFKNEID
;
A
#
# COMPACT_ATOMS: atom_id res chain seq x y z
N MET A 1 -8.28 -10.12 13.55
CA MET A 1 -7.44 -9.35 12.60
C MET A 1 -8.22 -8.65 11.50
N ASP A 2 -9.55 -8.76 11.47
CA ASP A 2 -10.39 -7.98 10.56
C ASP A 2 -10.22 -6.46 10.71
N PHE A 3 -9.69 -5.99 11.85
CA PHE A 3 -9.35 -4.59 12.03
C PHE A 3 -8.27 -4.10 11.04
N LEU A 4 -7.30 -4.94 10.64
CA LEU A 4 -6.26 -4.55 9.67
C LEU A 4 -6.90 -4.27 8.31
N LYS A 5 -7.71 -5.22 7.82
CA LYS A 5 -8.49 -5.09 6.58
C LYS A 5 -9.47 -3.92 6.65
N LYS A 6 -10.21 -3.77 7.74
CA LYS A 6 -11.16 -2.65 7.95
C LYS A 6 -10.43 -1.30 7.91
N LYS A 7 -9.28 -1.20 8.56
CA LYS A 7 -8.47 0.03 8.57
C LYS A 7 -7.83 0.29 7.20
N ALA A 8 -7.43 -0.75 6.46
CA ALA A 8 -6.93 -0.61 5.10
C ALA A 8 -8.00 -0.02 4.16
N LYS A 9 -9.26 -0.49 4.28
CA LYS A 9 -10.42 0.06 3.54
C LYS A 9 -10.69 1.52 3.90
N TYR A 10 -10.62 1.87 5.19
CA TYR A 10 -10.75 3.26 5.62
C TYR A 10 -9.69 4.16 4.96
N PHE A 11 -8.42 3.74 4.93
CA PHE A 11 -7.38 4.52 4.24
C PHE A 11 -7.57 4.59 2.73
N GLU A 12 -8.16 3.58 2.09
CA GLU A 12 -8.53 3.65 0.68
C GLU A 12 -9.59 4.74 0.44
N GLU A 13 -10.63 4.79 1.28
CA GLU A 13 -11.67 5.82 1.21
C GLU A 13 -11.06 7.22 1.37
N GLU A 14 -10.23 7.41 2.39
CA GLU A 14 -9.50 8.66 2.62
C GLU A 14 -8.58 9.05 1.45
N ALA A 15 -7.93 8.08 0.80
CA ALA A 15 -7.10 8.33 -0.39
C ALA A 15 -7.92 8.89 -1.55
N ARG A 16 -9.12 8.34 -1.78
CA ARG A 16 -10.02 8.81 -2.85
C ARG A 16 -10.57 10.20 -2.53
N GLU A 17 -11.01 10.45 -1.30
CA GLU A 17 -11.45 11.78 -0.89
C GLU A 17 -10.34 12.83 -0.98
N ALA A 18 -9.11 12.47 -0.59
CA ALA A 18 -7.96 13.36 -0.71
C ALA A 18 -7.68 13.73 -2.17
N TYR A 19 -7.88 12.79 -3.10
CA TYR A 19 -7.71 13.03 -4.52
C TYR A 19 -8.74 14.03 -5.05
N GLU A 20 -10.02 13.89 -4.68
CA GLU A 20 -11.09 14.84 -5.03
C GLU A 20 -10.81 16.25 -4.53
N LYS A 21 -10.17 16.37 -3.36
CA LYS A 21 -9.76 17.63 -2.74
C LYS A 21 -8.41 18.16 -3.28
N ASN A 22 -7.84 17.54 -4.32
CA ASN A 22 -6.51 17.84 -4.90
C ASN A 22 -5.35 17.77 -3.90
N ARG A 23 -5.48 16.97 -2.83
CA ARG A 23 -4.47 16.80 -1.77
C ARG A 23 -3.55 15.62 -2.11
N PHE A 24 -2.80 15.76 -3.20
CA PHE A 24 -2.07 14.65 -3.83
C PHE A 24 -1.03 13.98 -2.93
N THR A 25 -0.28 14.72 -2.12
CA THR A 25 0.63 14.12 -1.12
C THR A 25 -0.12 13.21 -0.13
N LEU A 26 -1.31 13.62 0.33
CA LEU A 26 -2.13 12.78 1.22
C LEU A 26 -2.65 11.53 0.51
N VAL A 27 -2.91 11.60 -0.80
CA VAL A 27 -3.28 10.41 -1.59
C VAL A 27 -2.19 9.35 -1.50
N LEU A 28 -0.92 9.72 -1.74
CA LEU A 28 0.20 8.77 -1.64
C LEU A 28 0.31 8.19 -0.24
N PHE A 29 0.21 9.05 0.79
CA PHE A 29 0.28 8.62 2.18
C PHE A 29 -0.82 7.60 2.52
N PHE A 30 -2.08 7.90 2.17
CA PHE A 30 -3.19 6.99 2.45
C PHE A 30 -3.14 5.70 1.63
N VAL A 31 -2.71 5.75 0.37
CA VAL A 31 -2.46 4.55 -0.44
C VAL A 31 -1.39 3.67 0.21
N GLU A 32 -0.26 4.25 0.64
CA GLU A 32 0.81 3.51 1.31
C GLU A 32 0.29 2.83 2.57
N GLN A 33 -0.43 3.55 3.44
CA GLN A 33 -1.02 2.99 4.66
C GLN A 33 -2.01 1.85 4.36
N SER A 34 -2.81 2.00 3.30
CA SER A 34 -3.76 0.98 2.86
C SER A 34 -3.04 -0.30 2.42
N ILE A 35 -2.07 -0.20 1.49
CA ILE A 35 -1.26 -1.33 1.01
C ILE A 35 -0.52 -1.99 2.17
N GLN A 36 0.08 -1.20 3.07
CA GLN A 36 0.81 -1.70 4.22
C GLN A 36 -0.08 -2.60 5.10
N LEU A 37 -1.30 -2.16 5.39
CA LEU A 37 -2.24 -2.91 6.23
C LEU A 37 -2.79 -4.14 5.51
N TYR A 38 -3.06 -4.06 4.21
CA TYR A 38 -3.44 -5.24 3.43
C TYR A 38 -2.32 -6.28 3.44
N LEU A 39 -1.07 -5.92 3.16
CA LEU A 39 0.07 -6.85 3.21
C LEU A 39 0.18 -7.52 4.58
N LYS A 40 0.08 -6.75 5.68
CA LYS A 40 0.08 -7.30 7.04
C LYS A 40 -1.07 -8.28 7.27
N TYR A 41 -2.27 -7.95 6.78
CA TYR A 41 -3.41 -8.85 6.86
C TYR A 41 -3.19 -10.15 6.06
N LEU A 42 -2.65 -10.06 4.84
CA LEU A 42 -2.35 -11.22 3.99
C LEU A 42 -1.28 -12.14 4.60
N ILE A 43 -0.24 -11.57 5.20
CA ILE A 43 0.78 -12.34 5.92
C ILE A 43 0.17 -12.99 7.16
N TYR A 44 -0.58 -12.22 7.97
CA TYR A 44 -1.24 -12.74 9.16
C TYR A 44 -2.16 -13.92 8.86
N LYS A 45 -2.96 -13.86 7.79
CA LYS A 45 -3.85 -14.96 7.39
C LYS A 45 -3.12 -16.29 7.16
N ARG A 46 -1.83 -16.23 6.83
CA ARG A 46 -1.02 -17.41 6.49
C ARG A 46 -0.25 -17.96 7.67
N ILE A 47 0.31 -17.09 8.52
CA ILE A 47 1.24 -17.51 9.59
C ILE A 47 0.79 -17.13 11.01
N GLY A 48 -0.35 -16.45 11.16
CA GLY A 48 -0.88 -16.04 12.47
C GLY A 48 -0.15 -14.88 13.14
N ASP A 49 0.84 -14.26 12.47
CA ASP A 49 1.57 -13.07 12.91
C ASP A 49 1.94 -12.19 11.70
N TYR A 50 2.39 -10.97 11.91
CA TYR A 50 2.84 -10.07 10.85
C TYR A 50 4.06 -9.22 11.26
N PRO A 51 4.93 -8.85 10.32
CA PRO A 51 6.08 -8.02 10.62
C PRO A 51 5.68 -6.65 11.20
N LYS A 52 6.35 -6.23 12.29
CA LYS A 52 6.18 -4.89 12.90
C LYS A 52 6.94 -3.78 12.15
N THR A 53 7.07 -3.91 10.84
CA THR A 53 7.73 -2.94 9.95
C THR A 53 6.72 -2.10 9.17
N HIS A 54 7.16 -0.93 8.72
CA HIS A 54 6.43 -0.06 7.79
C HIS A 54 7.05 0.00 6.39
N ASN A 55 8.12 -0.74 6.16
CA ASN A 55 8.74 -0.78 4.85
C ASN A 55 7.94 -1.70 3.91
N LEU A 56 7.34 -1.14 2.85
CA LEU A 56 6.56 -1.91 1.89
C LEU A 56 7.40 -2.96 1.17
N LYS A 57 8.63 -2.65 0.75
CA LYS A 57 9.53 -3.65 0.12
C LYS A 57 9.71 -4.86 1.01
N VAL A 58 9.98 -4.64 2.30
CA VAL A 58 10.11 -5.73 3.28
C VAL A 58 8.79 -6.52 3.40
N LEU A 59 7.65 -5.84 3.44
CA LEU A 59 6.35 -6.53 3.53
C LEU A 59 6.02 -7.35 2.27
N PHE A 60 6.30 -6.83 1.08
CA PHE A 60 6.16 -7.56 -0.18
C PHE A 60 7.08 -8.78 -0.23
N GLU A 61 8.35 -8.65 0.15
CA GLU A 61 9.29 -9.77 0.24
C GLU A 61 8.83 -10.84 1.24
N ASN A 62 8.29 -10.44 2.39
CA ASN A 62 7.73 -11.39 3.36
C ASN A 62 6.52 -12.14 2.77
N LEU A 63 5.64 -11.45 2.04
CA LEU A 63 4.52 -12.11 1.37
C LEU A 63 4.99 -13.03 0.23
N ASN A 64 6.00 -12.62 -0.55
CA ASN A 64 6.58 -13.39 -1.66
C ASN A 64 7.14 -14.74 -1.21
N ARG A 65 7.71 -14.80 0.00
CA ARG A 65 8.18 -16.05 0.62
C ARG A 65 7.05 -17.01 0.98
N LEU A 66 5.81 -16.52 1.11
CA LEU A 66 4.65 -17.33 1.47
C LEU A 66 3.80 -17.70 0.25
N ILE A 67 3.72 -16.81 -0.73
CA ILE A 67 3.07 -17.01 -2.02
C ILE A 67 3.91 -16.33 -3.09
N ASP A 68 4.21 -17.04 -4.18
CA ASP A 68 4.99 -16.45 -5.26
C ASP A 68 4.24 -15.28 -5.91
N ILE A 69 4.74 -14.08 -5.68
CA ILE A 69 4.27 -12.81 -6.24
C ILE A 69 5.44 -12.04 -6.87
N SER A 70 6.53 -12.75 -7.22
CA SER A 70 7.77 -12.16 -7.72
C SER A 70 7.55 -11.34 -9.00
N GLU A 71 6.75 -11.85 -9.93
CA GLU A 71 6.34 -11.13 -11.14
C GLU A 71 5.58 -9.84 -10.80
N PHE A 72 4.62 -9.90 -9.87
CA PHE A 72 3.89 -8.72 -9.42
C PHE A 72 4.80 -7.69 -8.76
N ILE A 73 5.80 -8.10 -7.98
CA ILE A 73 6.77 -7.17 -7.39
C ILE A 73 7.59 -6.50 -8.50
N THR A 74 8.12 -7.30 -9.44
CA THR A 74 8.99 -6.82 -10.52
C THR A 74 8.26 -5.84 -11.44
N GLU A 75 7.02 -6.16 -11.84
CA GLU A 75 6.19 -5.28 -12.68
C GLU A 75 5.85 -3.93 -12.04
N ASN A 76 5.91 -3.84 -10.71
CA ASN A 76 5.45 -2.67 -9.96
C ASN A 76 6.57 -2.09 -9.06
N GLU A 77 7.83 -2.42 -9.33
CA GLU A 77 8.97 -2.02 -8.49
C GLU A 77 9.03 -0.50 -8.30
N GLU A 78 8.91 0.27 -9.39
CA GLU A 78 8.98 1.74 -9.34
C GLU A 78 7.92 2.37 -8.42
N ILE A 79 6.68 1.85 -8.45
CA ILE A 79 5.59 2.40 -7.61
C ILE A 79 5.69 1.93 -6.17
N ILE A 80 6.20 0.71 -5.93
CA ILE A 80 6.51 0.22 -4.58
C ILE A 80 7.61 1.09 -3.96
N ASP A 81 8.63 1.46 -4.73
CA ASP A 81 9.74 2.32 -4.31
C ASP A 81 9.26 3.74 -3.99
N LEU A 82 8.43 4.31 -4.86
CA LEU A 82 7.81 5.61 -4.65
C LEU A 82 6.99 5.64 -3.35
N LEU A 83 6.10 4.67 -3.16
CA LEU A 83 5.25 4.61 -1.97
C LEU A 83 6.09 4.40 -0.70
N THR A 84 7.08 3.50 -0.73
CA THR A 84 7.99 3.27 0.40
C THR A 84 8.73 4.55 0.80
N THR A 85 9.19 5.33 -0.18
CA THR A 85 9.93 6.58 0.05
C THR A 85 9.00 7.68 0.56
N SER A 86 7.80 7.80 -0.01
CA SER A 86 6.80 8.81 0.40
C SER A 86 6.41 8.71 1.88
N TYR A 87 6.41 7.50 2.46
CA TYR A 87 6.15 7.29 3.90
C TYR A 87 7.30 7.76 4.80
N ILE A 88 8.55 7.65 4.33
CA ILE A 88 9.70 8.16 5.06
C ILE A 88 9.70 9.69 4.97
N GLU A 89 9.54 10.22 3.76
CA GLU A 89 9.61 11.64 3.49
C GLU A 89 8.47 12.43 4.13
N SER A 90 7.22 11.94 4.10
CA SER A 90 6.10 12.59 4.80
C SER A 90 6.34 12.78 6.31
N ARG A 91 7.27 12.05 6.92
CA ARG A 91 7.63 12.18 8.34
C ARG A 91 8.84 13.08 8.60
N TYR A 92 9.63 13.38 7.58
CA TYR A 92 10.92 14.07 7.76
C TYR A 92 11.14 15.25 6.81
N THR A 93 10.30 15.44 5.79
CA THR A 93 10.46 16.48 4.75
C THR A 93 9.12 17.10 4.34
N MET A 94 9.17 18.26 3.68
CA MET A 94 8.03 18.92 3.03
C MET A 94 7.90 18.51 1.54
N MET A 95 8.20 17.25 1.21
CA MET A 95 8.05 16.76 -0.17
C MET A 95 6.58 16.81 -0.60
N GLU A 96 6.32 17.53 -1.69
CA GLU A 96 5.00 17.60 -2.32
C GLU A 96 4.96 16.73 -3.57
N TYR A 97 3.89 15.93 -3.67
CA TYR A 97 3.65 15.08 -4.82
C TYR A 97 2.52 15.65 -5.67
N GLY A 98 2.65 15.56 -6.99
CA GLY A 98 1.65 16.06 -7.94
C GLY A 98 0.57 15.04 -8.31
N LYS A 99 -0.43 15.50 -9.07
CA LYS A 99 -1.56 14.70 -9.56
C LYS A 99 -1.15 13.39 -10.22
N LYS A 100 -0.10 13.40 -11.06
CA LYS A 100 0.38 12.21 -11.78
C LYS A 100 0.80 11.09 -10.81
N SER A 101 1.53 11.43 -9.74
CA SER A 101 1.98 10.46 -8.72
C SER A 101 0.80 9.92 -7.92
N ALA A 102 -0.18 10.77 -7.61
CA ALA A 102 -1.41 10.36 -6.92
C ALA A 102 -2.24 9.38 -7.76
N GLU A 103 -2.39 9.65 -9.06
CA GLU A 103 -3.07 8.74 -9.99
C GLU A 103 -2.35 7.39 -10.13
N LEU A 104 -1.01 7.40 -10.23
CA LEU A 104 -0.22 6.17 -10.26
C LEU A 104 -0.43 5.34 -8.99
N SER A 105 -0.48 6.00 -7.83
CA SER A 105 -0.69 5.37 -6.54
C SER A 105 -2.08 4.74 -6.42
N LEU A 106 -3.13 5.46 -6.82
CA LEU A 106 -4.49 4.91 -6.84
C LEU A 106 -4.63 3.74 -7.82
N ARG A 107 -4.05 3.85 -9.03
CA ARG A 107 -4.05 2.73 -9.98
C ARG A 107 -3.34 1.50 -9.42
N PHE A 108 -2.23 1.69 -8.70
CA PHE A 108 -1.53 0.59 -8.05
C PHE A 108 -2.37 -0.03 -6.92
N LEU A 109 -3.08 0.77 -6.13
CA LEU A 109 -4.01 0.27 -5.13
C LEU A 109 -5.10 -0.61 -5.75
N ASP A 110 -5.69 -0.16 -6.86
CA ASP A 110 -6.70 -0.93 -7.60
C ASP A 110 -6.12 -2.24 -8.15
N LYS A 111 -4.94 -2.20 -8.80
CA LYS A 111 -4.22 -3.38 -9.31
C LYS A 111 -3.88 -4.37 -8.19
N PHE A 112 -3.43 -3.87 -7.03
CA PHE A 112 -3.16 -4.70 -5.85
C PHE A 112 -4.43 -5.39 -5.37
N LYS A 113 -5.54 -4.65 -5.24
CA LYS A 113 -6.82 -5.23 -4.79
C LYS A 113 -7.33 -6.29 -5.75
N GLU A 114 -7.18 -6.09 -7.05
CA GLU A 114 -7.54 -7.08 -8.05
C GLU A 114 -6.69 -8.35 -7.91
N LYS A 115 -5.36 -8.21 -7.80
CA LYS A 115 -4.44 -9.34 -7.61
C LYS A 115 -4.78 -10.21 -6.39
N PHE A 116 -5.17 -9.57 -5.28
CA PHE A 116 -5.43 -10.26 -4.00
C PHE A 116 -6.91 -10.38 -3.63
N LYS A 117 -7.82 -10.15 -4.58
CA LYS A 117 -9.28 -10.07 -4.36
C LYS A 117 -9.82 -11.22 -3.52
N ASN A 118 -9.51 -12.46 -3.87
CA ASN A 118 -10.00 -13.66 -3.18
C ASN A 118 -9.52 -13.79 -1.72
N GLU A 119 -8.52 -13.01 -1.33
CA GLU A 119 -7.92 -13.06 0.00
C GLU A 119 -8.35 -11.90 0.88
N ILE A 120 -8.64 -10.74 0.25
CA ILE A 120 -9.03 -9.49 0.90
C ILE A 120 -10.53 -9.22 0.85
N ASP A 121 -11.32 -9.93 0.05
CA ASP A 121 -12.79 -9.85 0.06
C ASP A 121 -13.42 -10.43 1.34
#